data_AF-X1PLF7-F1
#
_entry.id   AF-X1PLF7-F1
#
_cell.length_a   1.000
_cell.length_b   1.000
_cell.length_c   1.000
_cell.angle_alpha   90.00
_cell.angle_beta   90.00
_cell.angle_gamma   90.00
#
_symmetry.space_group_name_H-M   'P 1'
#
loop_
_entity.id
_entity.type
_entity.pdbx_description
1 polymer ?
#
loop_
_entity_poly.entity_id
_entity_poly.type
_entity_poly.pdbx_seq_one_letter_code
_entity_poly.pdbx_strand_id
1 'polypeptide(L)'
;MKKIAIYDRYLSTVGGGERYSCKIAEVLSKQNEFKVDLITDIFADLKKVSRRLNLDLSRVNLKIFPFVSEDYAVRITKKYDLF
;
A
#
# COMPACT_ATOMS: atom_id res chain seq x y z
N MET A 1 16.87 -4.66 -4.35
CA MET A 1 15.54 -4.71 -3.69
C MET A 1 14.58 -3.87 -4.51
N LYS A 2 13.56 -4.49 -5.12
CA LYS A 2 12.56 -3.79 -5.95
C LYS A 2 11.50 -3.14 -5.06
N LYS A 3 11.04 -1.96 -5.43
CA LYS A 3 9.99 -1.20 -4.73
C LYS A 3 8.67 -1.42 -5.43
N ILE A 4 7.69 -1.90 -4.66
CA ILE A 4 6.33 -2.15 -5.14
C ILE A 4 5.39 -1.21 -4.41
N ALA A 5 4.57 -0.51 -5.18
CA ALA A 5 3.47 0.28 -4.69
C ALA A 5 2.16 -0.48 -4.92
N ILE A 6 1.25 -0.42 -3.95
CA ILE A 6 -0.13 -0.89 -4.11
C ILE A 6 -1.03 0.28 -3.70
N TYR A 7 -1.70 0.88 -4.68
CA TYR A 7 -2.62 1.99 -4.44
C TYR A 7 -4.01 1.49 -4.07
N ASP A 8 -4.49 1.91 -2.91
CA ASP A 8 -5.84 1.66 -2.42
C ASP A 8 -6.42 2.94 -1.80
N ARG A 9 -7.30 3.60 -2.55
CA ARG A 9 -8.00 4.81 -2.11
C ARG A 9 -8.87 4.57 -0.88
N TYR A 10 -9.41 3.37 -0.74
CA TYR A 10 -10.41 3.06 0.28
C TYR A 10 -9.82 2.23 1.43
N LEU A 11 -8.50 2.21 1.58
CA LEU A 11 -7.77 1.43 2.60
C LEU A 11 -8.33 1.59 4.02
N SER A 12 -8.85 2.77 4.37
CA SER A 12 -9.43 3.05 5.69
C SER A 12 -10.80 2.40 5.94
N THR A 13 -11.52 2.02 4.88
CA THR A 13 -12.85 1.38 4.95
C THR A 13 -12.78 -0.06 5.44
N VAL A 14 -11.65 -0.73 5.22
CA VAL A 14 -11.35 -2.10 5.67
C VAL A 14 -12.46 -3.10 5.30
N GLY A 15 -12.95 -3.00 4.07
CA GLY A 15 -13.95 -3.90 3.48
C GLY A 15 -13.34 -5.07 2.72
N GLY A 16 -14.16 -5.68 1.86
CA GLY A 16 -13.78 -6.87 1.09
C GLY A 16 -12.74 -6.60 0.01
N GLY A 17 -12.81 -5.46 -0.67
CA GLY A 17 -11.85 -5.07 -1.72
C GLY A 17 -10.46 -4.83 -1.14
N GLU A 18 -10.39 -4.10 -0.02
CA GLU A 18 -9.15 -3.75 0.67
C GLU A 18 -8.44 -5.00 1.20
N ARG A 19 -9.19 -6.07 1.50
CA ARG A 19 -8.61 -7.36 1.89
C ARG A 19 -7.70 -7.92 0.81
N TYR A 20 -8.05 -7.81 -0.46
CA TYR A 20 -7.22 -8.32 -1.55
C TYR A 20 -5.96 -7.47 -1.73
N SER A 21 -6.09 -6.14 -1.77
CA SER A 21 -4.95 -5.20 -1.83
C SER A 21 -3.96 -5.47 -0.68
N CYS A 22 -4.47 -5.57 0.56
CA CYS A 22 -3.67 -5.85 1.74
C CYS A 22 -3.07 -7.27 1.71
N LYS A 23 -3.78 -8.26 1.17
CA LYS A 23 -3.26 -9.64 1.07
C LYS A 23 -2.11 -9.72 0.07
N ILE A 24 -2.20 -9.04 -1.06
CA ILE A 24 -1.12 -8.91 -2.03
C ILE A 24 0.09 -8.25 -1.35
N ALA A 25 -0.13 -7.17 -0.60
CA ALA A 25 0.92 -6.49 0.15
C ALA A 25 1.62 -7.40 1.17
N GLU A 26 0.86 -8.17 1.95
CA GLU A 26 1.39 -9.16 2.89
C GLU A 26 2.30 -10.17 2.18
N VAL A 27 1.80 -10.82 1.11
CA VAL A 27 2.53 -11.87 0.40
C VAL A 27 3.82 -11.35 -0.22
N LEU A 28 3.77 -10.19 -0.86
CA LEU A 28 4.93 -9.57 -1.49
C LEU A 28 5.97 -9.11 -0.46
N SER A 29 5.53 -8.53 0.66
CA SER A 29 6.44 -8.04 1.71
C SER A 29 7.21 -9.13 2.46
N LYS A 30 6.76 -10.39 2.35
CA LYS A 30 7.48 -11.56 2.87
C LYS A 30 8.65 -11.98 1.98
N GLN A 31 8.73 -11.50 0.74
CA GLN A 31 9.86 -11.74 -0.15
C GLN A 31 10.98 -10.73 0.15
N ASN A 32 12.19 -11.23 0.46
CA ASN A 32 13.32 -10.38 0.83
C ASN A 32 13.78 -9.44 -0.31
N GLU A 33 13.40 -9.73 -1.54
CA GLU A 33 13.73 -8.94 -2.72
C GLU A 33 12.84 -7.71 -2.88
N PHE A 34 11.71 -7.63 -2.16
CA PHE A 34 10.70 -6.59 -2.33
C PHE A 34 10.58 -5.69 -1.11
N LYS A 35 10.38 -4.40 -1.39
CA LYS A 35 9.92 -3.40 -0.42
C LYS A 35 8.55 -2.92 -0.85
N VAL A 36 7.54 -3.14 -0.01
CA VAL A 36 6.15 -2.87 -0.36
C VAL A 36 5.63 -1.65 0.41
N ASP A 37 5.04 -0.71 -0.33
CA ASP A 37 4.32 0.43 0.21
C ASP A 37 2.84 0.32 -0.17
N LEU A 38 1.96 0.33 0.83
CA LEU A 38 0.54 0.62 0.63
C LEU A 38 0.36 2.13 0.52
N ILE A 39 -0.29 2.56 -0.54
CA ILE A 39 -0.51 3.97 -0.84
C ILE A 39 -2.00 4.27 -0.80
N THR A 40 -2.37 5.38 -0.17
CA THR A 40 -3.74 5.86 -0.10
C THR A 40 -3.77 7.40 -0.18
N ASP A 41 -4.93 8.00 -0.42
CA ASP A 41 -5.11 9.44 -0.48
C ASP A 41 -5.30 10.08 0.92
N ILE A 42 -5.80 9.31 1.88
CA ILE A 42 -6.05 9.75 3.26
C ILE A 42 -5.34 8.87 4.29
N PHE A 43 -5.16 9.36 5.52
CA PHE A 43 -4.52 8.55 6.56
C PHE A 43 -5.31 7.26 6.84
N ALA A 44 -4.58 6.15 6.98
CA ALA A 44 -5.08 4.88 7.48
C ALA A 44 -4.20 4.37 8.63
N ASP A 45 -4.79 3.73 9.64
CA ASP A 45 -4.01 3.07 10.68
C ASP A 45 -3.74 1.62 10.26
N LEU A 46 -2.52 1.33 9.79
CA LEU A 46 -2.13 -0.02 9.36
C LEU A 46 -2.29 -1.08 10.46
N LYS A 47 -2.16 -0.72 11.75
CA LYS A 47 -2.40 -1.68 12.84
C LYS A 47 -3.88 -2.01 12.98
N LYS A 48 -4.76 -1.04 12.74
CA LYS A 48 -6.22 -1.28 12.71
C LYS A 48 -6.61 -2.08 11.47
N VAL A 49 -6.04 -1.76 10.30
CA VAL A 49 -6.26 -2.49 9.04
C VAL A 49 -5.82 -3.95 9.19
N SER A 50 -4.58 -4.18 9.64
CA SER A 50 -4.03 -5.51 9.89
C SER A 50 -4.92 -6.34 10.82
N ARG A 51 -5.35 -5.78 11.95
CA ARG A 51 -6.23 -6.47 12.90
C ARG A 51 -7.61 -6.78 12.32
N ARG A 52 -8.25 -5.82 11.66
CA ARG A 52 -9.62 -6.00 11.12
C ARG A 52 -9.66 -6.99 9.96
N LEU A 53 -8.64 -6.98 9.10
CA LEU A 53 -8.57 -7.87 7.93
C LEU A 53 -7.91 -9.21 8.23
N ASN A 54 -7.35 -9.39 9.43
CA ASN A 54 -6.57 -10.56 9.85
C ASN A 54 -5.40 -10.85 8.90
N LEU A 55 -4.54 -9.85 8.70
CA LEU A 55 -3.39 -9.89 7.79
C LEU A 55 -2.12 -9.38 8.48
N ASP A 56 -0.96 -9.96 8.16
CA ASP A 56 0.33 -9.44 8.62
C ASP A 56 0.82 -8.32 7.69
N LEU A 57 0.72 -7.08 8.18
CA LEU A 57 1.23 -5.89 7.48
C LEU A 57 2.48 -5.30 8.17
N SER A 58 3.13 -6.06 9.06
CA SER A 58 4.29 -5.58 9.85
C SER A 58 5.50 -5.17 9.00
N ARG A 59 5.59 -5.69 7.77
CA ARG A 59 6.67 -5.43 6.81
C ARG A 59 6.26 -4.44 5.70
N VAL A 60 5.05 -3.91 5.76
CA VAL A 60 4.50 -2.99 4.75
C VAL A 60 4.56 -1.56 5.27
N ASN A 61 4.98 -0.61 4.44
CA ASN A 61 4.93 0.81 4.80
C ASN A 61 3.61 1.43 4.34
N LEU A 62 3.11 2.42 5.07
CA LEU A 62 2.05 3.28 4.59
C LEU A 62 2.63 4.56 3.99
N LYS A 63 2.11 4.97 2.84
CA LYS A 63 2.36 6.28 2.24
C LYS A 63 1.04 6.96 1.90
N ILE A 64 0.96 8.26 2.18
CA ILE A 64 -0.20 9.08 1.86
C ILE A 64 0.17 9.93 0.66
N PHE A 65 -0.45 9.65 -0.48
CA PHE A 65 -0.25 10.37 -1.74
C PHE A 65 -1.61 10.84 -2.27
N PRO A 66 -2.08 12.03 -1.86
CA PRO A 66 -3.25 12.62 -2.47
C PRO A 66 -2.92 12.98 -3.92
N PHE A 67 -3.85 12.72 -4.85
CA PHE A 67 -3.69 13.15 -6.23
C PHE A 67 -3.82 14.67 -6.31
N VAL A 68 -2.77 15.33 -6.81
CA VAL A 68 -2.72 16.80 -6.98
C VAL A 68 -2.69 17.17 -8.46
N SER A 69 -1.85 16.49 -9.24
CA SER A 69 -1.72 16.65 -10.69
C SER A 69 -1.04 15.42 -11.31
N GLU A 70 -1.07 15.33 -12.63
CA GLU A 70 -0.37 14.27 -13.38
C GLU A 70 1.15 14.31 -13.14
N ASP A 71 1.78 15.48 -13.25
CA ASP A 71 3.21 15.66 -12.97
C ASP A 71 3.59 15.23 -11.55
N TYR A 72 2.71 15.53 -10.58
CA TYR A 72 2.88 15.09 -9.21
C TYR A 72 2.83 13.55 -9.12
N ALA A 73 1.83 12.93 -9.75
CA ALA A 73 1.69 11.48 -9.79
C ALA A 73 2.91 10.81 -10.43
N VAL A 74 3.34 11.26 -11.62
CA VAL A 74 4.52 10.74 -12.33
C VAL A 74 5.78 10.85 -11.47
N ARG A 75 5.98 11.97 -10.77
CA ARG A 75 7.14 12.15 -9.88
C ARG A 75 7.18 11.15 -8.73
N ILE A 76 6.02 10.68 -8.28
CA ILE A 76 5.90 9.71 -7.20
C ILE A 76 5.96 8.28 -7.73
N THR A 77 5.16 7.92 -8.73
CA THR A 77 5.06 6.56 -9.27
C THR A 77 6.38 6.09 -9.86
N LYS A 78 7.17 6.98 -10.48
CA LYS A 78 8.51 6.65 -11.03
C LYS A 78 9.53 6.16 -10.00
N LYS A 79 9.25 6.28 -8.70
CA LYS A 79 10.11 5.79 -7.62
C LYS A 79 9.94 4.29 -7.36
N TYR A 80 8.94 3.67 -7.97
CA TYR A 80 8.58 2.27 -7.82
C TYR A 80 8.92 1.50 -9.10
N ASP A 81 9.37 0.27 -8.93
CA ASP A 81 9.65 -0.66 -10.03
C ASP A 81 8.36 -1.31 -10.54
N LEU A 82 7.35 -1.38 -9.68
CA LEU A 82 5.99 -1.84 -9.98
C LEU A 82 4.99 -0.98 -9.19
N PHE A 83 3.94 -0.52 -9.86
CA PHE A 83 2.87 0.29 -9.30
C PHE A 83 1.51 -0.25 -9.75
#